data_AF-A0A915YE60-F1
#
_entry.id   AF-A0A915YE60-F1
#
_cell.length_a   1.000
_cell.length_b   1.000
_cell.length_c   1.000
_cell.angle_alpha   90.00
_cell.angle_beta   90.00
_cell.angle_gamma   90.00
#
_symmetry.space_group_name_H-M   'P 1'
#
loop_
_entity.id
_entity.type
_entity.pdbx_description
1 polymer ?
#
loop_
_entity_poly.entity_id
_entity_poly.type
_entity_poly.pdbx_seq_one_letter_code
_entity_poly.pdbx_strand_id
1 'polypeptide(L)'
;MKKQLLYSVFITLFLGLMANGLWLYEIKVIIGWSGLKWLNYEHKSIFIINALVNLAYCIPLWNNELVRKEKKSKLLALFALYCCTLLAYYSTKLVLFYWMFPFLSITVSTPFLIYLFSSKLIHPIKKTAIIFLTMGILFAIFMSSFTLDYIPGYGGTSGFVDATKMGYPYFWITIMMGGIGNITAQSLLIDPSNVSRMNTDDILDA
;
A
#
# COMPACT_ATOMS: atom_id res chain seq x y z
N MET A 1 -3.36 19.68 -12.30
CA MET A 1 -3.21 19.26 -10.88
C MET A 1 -4.51 18.82 -10.20
N LYS A 2 -5.55 19.67 -10.00
CA LYS A 2 -6.77 19.28 -9.25
C LYS A 2 -7.50 18.03 -9.79
N LYS A 3 -7.66 17.92 -11.12
CA LYS A 3 -8.32 16.76 -11.76
C LYS A 3 -7.56 15.45 -11.55
N GLN A 4 -6.22 15.47 -11.64
CA GLN A 4 -5.38 14.29 -11.43
C GLN A 4 -5.42 13.82 -9.98
N LEU A 5 -5.39 14.75 -9.01
CA LEU A 5 -5.51 14.40 -7.60
C LEU A 5 -6.86 13.74 -7.30
N LEU A 6 -7.95 14.32 -7.79
CA LEU A 6 -9.30 13.77 -7.60
C LEU A 6 -9.42 12.35 -8.19
N TYR A 7 -8.89 12.15 -9.39
CA TYR A 7 -8.84 10.85 -10.05
C TYR A 7 -8.06 9.81 -9.22
N SER A 8 -6.86 10.16 -8.75
CA SER A 8 -6.04 9.28 -7.92
C SER A 8 -6.72 8.92 -6.60
N VAL A 9 -7.42 9.88 -5.97
CA VAL A 9 -8.21 9.63 -4.75
C VAL A 9 -9.36 8.66 -5.03
N PHE A 10 -10.12 8.91 -6.10
CA PHE A 10 -11.24 8.03 -6.48
C PHE A 10 -10.79 6.60 -6.76
N ILE A 11 -9.69 6.42 -7.52
CA ILE A 11 -9.11 5.11 -7.77
C ILE A 11 -8.65 4.44 -6.48
N THR A 12 -7.97 5.19 -5.60
CA THR A 12 -7.49 4.64 -4.32
C THR A 12 -8.65 4.13 -3.48
N LEU A 13 -9.75 4.89 -3.40
CA LEU A 13 -10.97 4.48 -2.69
C LEU A 13 -11.57 3.22 -3.32
N PHE A 14 -11.70 3.19 -4.65
CA PHE A 14 -12.21 2.02 -5.37
C PHE A 14 -11.37 0.76 -5.12
N LEU A 15 -10.04 0.87 -5.21
CA LEU A 15 -9.12 -0.23 -4.93
C LEU A 15 -9.23 -0.70 -3.46
N GLY A 16 -9.39 0.23 -2.51
CA GLY A 16 -9.60 -0.11 -1.11
C GLY A 16 -10.90 -0.89 -0.88
N LEU A 17 -12.00 -0.46 -1.51
CA LEU A 17 -13.27 -1.18 -1.45
C LEU A 17 -13.17 -2.57 -2.08
N MET A 18 -12.48 -2.71 -3.22
CA MET A 18 -12.21 -4.00 -3.83
C MET A 18 -11.37 -4.92 -2.93
N ALA A 19 -10.30 -4.39 -2.31
CA ALA A 19 -9.46 -5.16 -1.41
C ALA A 19 -10.24 -5.70 -0.22
N ASN A 20 -11.09 -4.86 0.40
CA ASN A 20 -11.96 -5.28 1.48
C ASN A 20 -13.03 -6.28 1.02
N GLY A 21 -13.64 -6.05 -0.15
CA GLY A 21 -14.62 -6.95 -0.73
C GLY A 21 -14.07 -8.35 -1.01
N LEU A 22 -12.85 -8.45 -1.54
CA LEU A 22 -12.15 -9.72 -1.77
C LEU A 22 -11.90 -10.47 -0.47
N TRP A 23 -11.45 -9.77 0.57
CA TRP A 23 -11.29 -10.35 1.90
C TRP A 23 -12.62 -10.87 2.45
N LEU A 24 -13.64 -10.03 2.48
CA LEU A 24 -14.96 -10.40 3.01
C LEU A 24 -15.59 -11.55 2.24
N TYR A 25 -15.44 -11.58 0.91
CA TYR A 25 -15.89 -12.68 0.08
C TYR A 25 -15.20 -13.99 0.46
N GLU A 26 -13.87 -13.98 0.59
CA GLU A 26 -13.11 -15.17 0.97
C GLU A 26 -13.51 -15.69 2.35
N ILE A 27 -13.61 -14.81 3.35
CA ILE A 27 -13.99 -15.21 4.71
C ILE A 27 -15.42 -15.74 4.75
N LYS A 28 -16.38 -15.07 4.11
CA LYS A 28 -17.81 -15.44 4.20
C LYS A 28 -18.16 -16.66 3.34
N VAL A 29 -17.62 -16.74 2.14
CA VAL A 29 -18.07 -17.69 1.11
C VAL A 29 -17.13 -18.89 0.99
N ILE A 30 -15.81 -18.68 1.05
CA ILE A 30 -14.83 -19.75 0.78
C ILE A 30 -14.42 -20.46 2.07
N ILE A 31 -13.93 -19.71 3.07
CA ILE A 31 -13.41 -20.27 4.33
C ILE A 31 -14.55 -20.57 5.31
N GLY A 32 -15.62 -19.77 5.25
CA GLY A 32 -16.74 -19.85 6.16
C GLY A 32 -16.50 -19.05 7.44
N TRP A 33 -17.52 -18.28 7.84
CA TRP A 33 -17.45 -17.41 9.00
C TRP A 33 -17.70 -18.19 10.29
N SER A 34 -16.64 -18.73 10.91
CA SER A 34 -16.73 -19.46 12.19
C SER A 34 -15.70 -18.95 13.21
N GLY A 35 -16.07 -17.88 13.93
CA GLY A 35 -15.23 -17.30 14.98
C GLY A 35 -13.85 -16.84 14.47
N LEU A 36 -12.78 -17.38 15.05
CA LEU A 36 -11.38 -17.13 14.68
C LEU A 36 -10.76 -18.25 13.84
N LYS A 37 -11.54 -19.27 13.43
CA LYS A 37 -10.99 -20.42 12.67
C LYS A 37 -10.34 -19.98 11.36
N TRP A 38 -10.80 -18.88 10.78
CA TRP A 38 -10.25 -18.32 9.54
C TRP A 38 -8.74 -18.01 9.63
N LEU A 39 -8.21 -17.67 10.81
CA LEU A 39 -6.78 -17.40 11.01
C LEU A 39 -5.89 -18.61 10.66
N ASN A 40 -6.43 -19.83 10.76
CA ASN A 40 -5.69 -21.06 10.51
C ASN A 40 -5.68 -21.47 9.03
N TYR A 41 -6.46 -20.79 8.18
CA TYR A 41 -6.52 -21.10 6.76
C TYR A 41 -5.51 -20.28 5.97
N GLU A 42 -5.22 -20.78 4.77
CA GLU A 42 -4.50 -20.00 3.77
C GLU A 42 -5.48 -19.04 3.09
N HIS A 43 -5.15 -17.75 3.13
CA HIS A 43 -5.92 -16.70 2.46
C HIS A 43 -5.34 -16.49 1.06
N LYS A 44 -6.05 -16.93 0.03
CA LYS A 44 -5.69 -16.71 -1.39
C LYS A 44 -5.99 -15.29 -1.83
N SER A 45 -6.96 -14.62 -1.21
CA SER A 45 -7.27 -13.22 -1.51
C SER A 45 -6.08 -12.28 -1.32
N ILE A 46 -5.12 -12.66 -0.46
CA ILE A 46 -3.92 -11.85 -0.18
C ILE A 46 -3.11 -11.54 -1.43
N PHE A 47 -3.02 -12.47 -2.39
CA PHE A 47 -2.26 -12.27 -3.62
C PHE A 47 -2.88 -11.12 -4.43
N ILE A 48 -4.20 -11.10 -4.57
CA ILE A 48 -4.88 -10.03 -5.32
C ILE A 48 -4.88 -8.72 -4.52
N ILE A 49 -5.17 -8.76 -3.22
CA ILE A 49 -5.14 -7.58 -2.34
C ILE A 49 -3.77 -6.91 -2.37
N ASN A 50 -2.69 -7.69 -2.32
CA ASN A 50 -1.34 -7.18 -2.41
C ASN A 50 -1.06 -6.43 -3.72
N ALA A 51 -1.59 -6.93 -4.84
CA ALA A 51 -1.51 -6.21 -6.11
C ALA A 51 -2.29 -4.88 -6.06
N LEU A 52 -3.49 -4.87 -5.47
CA LEU A 52 -4.31 -3.66 -5.34
C LEU A 52 -3.63 -2.58 -4.46
N VAL A 53 -3.01 -2.97 -3.35
CA VAL A 53 -2.26 -2.05 -2.47
C VAL A 53 -1.10 -1.41 -3.21
N ASN A 54 -0.32 -2.21 -3.95
CA ASN A 54 0.80 -1.69 -4.74
C ASN A 54 0.33 -0.80 -5.89
N LEU A 55 -0.78 -1.14 -6.55
CA LEU A 55 -1.40 -0.27 -7.56
C LEU A 55 -1.86 1.06 -6.97
N ALA A 56 -2.46 1.05 -5.78
CA ALA A 56 -2.88 2.28 -5.10
C ALA A 56 -1.67 3.21 -4.86
N TYR A 57 -0.53 2.66 -4.45
CA TYR A 57 0.72 3.43 -4.31
C TYR A 57 1.30 3.93 -5.63
N CYS A 58 1.35 3.07 -6.66
CA CYS A 58 2.05 3.36 -7.92
C CYS A 58 1.26 4.28 -8.86
N ILE A 59 -0.08 4.18 -8.91
CA ILE A 59 -0.91 4.95 -9.85
C ILE A 59 -0.70 6.48 -9.69
N PRO A 60 -0.74 7.07 -8.48
CA PRO A 60 -0.46 8.48 -8.29
C PRO A 60 0.93 8.90 -8.81
N LEU A 61 1.94 8.04 -8.60
CA LEU A 61 3.31 8.28 -9.07
C LEU A 61 3.38 8.23 -10.60
N TRP A 62 2.80 7.23 -11.25
CA TRP A 62 2.82 7.10 -12.72
C TRP A 62 1.96 8.12 -13.46
N ASN A 63 1.01 8.75 -12.77
CA ASN A 63 0.24 9.86 -13.29
C ASN A 63 1.01 11.20 -13.23
N ASN A 64 2.15 11.25 -12.52
CA ASN A 64 3.03 12.41 -12.50
C ASN A 64 3.81 12.52 -13.81
N GLU A 65 3.90 13.72 -14.38
CA GLU A 65 4.53 13.95 -15.69
C GLU A 65 6.03 13.64 -15.68
N LEU A 66 6.75 13.94 -14.60
CA LEU A 66 8.17 13.65 -14.46
C LEU A 66 8.44 12.14 -14.53
N VAL A 67 7.66 11.37 -13.77
CA VAL A 67 7.76 9.91 -13.73
C VAL A 67 7.32 9.31 -15.07
N ARG A 68 6.34 9.91 -15.77
CA ARG A 68 5.89 9.45 -17.08
C ARG A 68 6.93 9.68 -18.17
N LYS A 69 7.74 10.75 -18.07
CA LYS A 69 8.87 11.00 -18.99
C LYS A 69 9.98 9.96 -18.79
N GLU A 70 10.14 9.40 -17.57
CA GLU A 70 11.08 8.29 -17.36
C GLU A 70 10.63 7.01 -18.10
N LYS A 71 11.45 6.50 -19.02
CA LYS A 71 11.21 5.25 -19.78
C LYS A 71 11.42 3.96 -18.95
N LYS A 72 11.21 4.01 -17.64
CA LYS A 72 11.38 2.85 -16.75
C LYS A 72 10.20 1.88 -16.86
N SER A 73 10.48 0.59 -16.66
CA SER A 73 9.46 -0.46 -16.74
C SER A 73 8.53 -0.42 -15.53
N LYS A 74 7.30 0.06 -15.75
CA LYS A 74 6.22 0.07 -14.73
C LYS A 74 5.90 -1.34 -14.21
N LEU A 75 5.92 -2.33 -15.10
CA LEU A 75 5.65 -3.72 -14.75
C LEU A 75 6.73 -4.29 -13.82
N LEU A 76 8.00 -4.00 -14.10
CA LEU A 76 9.11 -4.45 -13.25
C LEU A 76 9.04 -3.82 -11.86
N ALA A 77 8.76 -2.51 -11.79
CA ALA A 77 8.56 -1.82 -10.51
C ALA A 77 7.41 -2.42 -9.70
N LEU A 78 6.26 -2.65 -10.35
CA LEU A 78 5.10 -3.24 -9.71
C LEU A 78 5.38 -4.66 -9.21
N PHE A 79 6.06 -5.48 -10.02
CA PHE A 79 6.42 -6.85 -9.66
C PHE A 79 7.42 -6.90 -8.49
N ALA A 80 8.44 -6.04 -8.49
CA ALA A 80 9.40 -5.97 -7.40
C ALA A 80 8.73 -5.55 -6.07
N LEU A 81 7.87 -4.53 -6.13
CA LEU A 81 7.08 -4.09 -4.97
C LEU A 81 6.13 -5.19 -4.50
N TYR A 82 5.45 -5.87 -5.42
CA TYR A 82 4.57 -6.99 -5.14
C TYR A 82 5.29 -8.12 -4.39
N CYS A 83 6.43 -8.58 -4.90
CA CYS A 83 7.25 -9.61 -4.25
C CYS A 83 7.73 -9.16 -2.87
N CYS A 84 8.15 -7.90 -2.74
CA CYS A 84 8.60 -7.32 -1.48
C CYS A 84 7.50 -7.33 -0.40
N THR A 85 6.31 -6.81 -0.72
CA THR A 85 5.21 -6.71 0.24
C THR A 85 4.59 -8.08 0.55
N LEU A 86 4.61 -9.01 -0.41
CA LEU A 86 4.18 -10.38 -0.19
C LEU A 86 5.14 -11.13 0.75
N LEU A 87 6.46 -10.95 0.57
CA LEU A 87 7.47 -11.51 1.47
C LEU A 87 7.30 -10.94 2.89
N ALA A 88 7.02 -9.64 3.03
CA ALA A 88 6.74 -9.01 4.31
C ALA A 88 5.50 -9.61 5.00
N TYR A 89 4.43 -9.86 4.24
CA TYR A 89 3.22 -10.51 4.76
C TYR A 89 3.52 -11.90 5.32
N TYR A 90 4.16 -12.76 4.54
CA TYR A 90 4.47 -14.13 4.98
C TYR A 90 5.50 -14.15 6.12
N SER A 91 6.47 -13.24 6.11
CA SER A 91 7.42 -13.08 7.22
C SER A 91 6.69 -12.71 8.51
N THR A 92 5.70 -11.80 8.43
CA THR A 92 4.86 -11.44 9.58
C THR A 92 4.04 -12.62 10.07
N LYS A 93 3.47 -13.42 9.15
CA LYS A 93 2.76 -14.66 9.50
C LYS A 93 3.68 -15.64 10.24
N LEU A 94 4.93 -15.82 9.78
CA LEU A 94 5.90 -16.69 10.45
C LEU A 94 6.26 -16.20 11.86
N VAL A 95 6.45 -14.89 12.05
CA VAL A 95 6.69 -14.30 13.38
C VAL A 95 5.50 -14.57 14.31
N LEU A 96 4.27 -14.34 13.84
CA LEU A 96 3.07 -14.47 14.66
C LEU A 96 2.77 -15.91 15.07
N PHE A 97 2.90 -16.88 14.15
CA PHE A 97 2.53 -18.27 14.43
C PHE A 97 3.66 -19.09 15.04
N TYR A 98 4.92 -18.76 14.74
CA TYR A 98 6.08 -19.59 15.12
C TYR A 98 7.10 -18.86 16.00
N TRP A 99 6.84 -17.61 16.41
CA TRP A 99 7.77 -16.80 17.21
C TRP A 99 9.19 -16.70 16.62
N MET A 100 9.30 -16.80 15.29
CA MET A 100 10.58 -16.77 14.59
C MET A 100 11.07 -15.32 14.44
N PHE A 101 11.64 -14.78 15.50
CA PHE A 101 12.16 -13.40 15.58
C PHE A 101 13.06 -12.94 14.42
N PRO A 102 13.88 -13.78 13.74
CA PRO A 102 14.67 -13.34 12.59
C PRO A 102 13.82 -12.71 11.47
N PHE A 103 12.57 -13.16 11.29
CA PHE A 103 11.67 -12.65 10.24
C PHE A 103 11.05 -11.29 10.58
N LEU A 104 11.13 -10.85 11.85
CA LEU A 104 10.68 -9.52 12.25
C LEU A 104 11.48 -8.42 11.54
N SER A 105 12.77 -8.66 11.28
CA SER A 105 13.64 -7.73 10.56
C SER A 105 13.14 -7.44 9.14
N ILE A 106 12.56 -8.43 8.45
CA ILE A 106 11.99 -8.27 7.10
C ILE A 106 10.74 -7.38 7.16
N THR A 107 9.85 -7.64 8.11
CA THR A 107 8.64 -6.81 8.30
C THR A 107 9.01 -5.36 8.63
N VAL A 108 9.93 -5.14 9.56
CA VAL A 108 10.35 -3.78 9.98
C VAL A 108 11.11 -3.04 8.87
N SER A 109 11.84 -3.75 8.02
CA SER A 109 12.57 -3.15 6.88
C SER A 109 11.69 -2.90 5.65
N THR A 110 10.45 -3.36 5.64
CA THR A 110 9.55 -3.24 4.47
C THR A 110 9.37 -1.80 3.96
N PRO A 111 9.16 -0.77 4.81
CA PRO A 111 9.08 0.62 4.33
C PRO A 111 10.35 1.07 3.61
N PHE A 112 11.52 0.64 4.11
CA PHE A 112 12.80 0.93 3.49
C PHE A 112 12.96 0.21 2.14
N LEU A 113 12.51 -1.04 2.03
CA LEU A 113 12.55 -1.79 0.76
C LEU A 113 11.60 -1.19 -0.28
N ILE A 114 10.38 -0.79 0.12
CA ILE A 114 9.44 -0.06 -0.76
C ILE A 114 10.11 1.24 -1.25
N TYR A 115 10.74 1.99 -0.35
CA TYR A 115 11.50 3.19 -0.73
C TYR A 115 12.62 2.87 -1.73
N LEU A 116 13.42 1.84 -1.46
CA LEU A 116 14.56 1.45 -2.29
C LEU A 116 14.11 1.07 -3.71
N PHE A 117 13.10 0.21 -3.82
CA PHE A 117 12.57 -0.21 -5.12
C PHE A 117 11.91 0.94 -5.86
N SER A 118 11.17 1.80 -5.17
CA SER A 118 10.53 2.96 -5.80
C SER A 118 11.57 3.96 -6.32
N SER A 119 12.60 4.26 -5.52
CA SER A 119 13.67 5.17 -5.89
C SER A 119 14.48 4.67 -7.10
N LYS A 120 14.73 3.35 -7.18
CA LYS A 120 15.48 2.74 -8.28
C LYS A 120 14.63 2.52 -9.53
N LEU A 121 13.44 1.94 -9.37
CA LEU A 121 12.64 1.40 -10.48
C LEU A 121 11.52 2.34 -10.97
N ILE A 122 11.08 3.32 -10.16
CA ILE A 122 10.02 4.27 -10.54
C ILE A 122 10.62 5.63 -10.86
N HIS A 123 11.17 6.30 -9.85
CA HIS A 123 11.76 7.64 -9.96
C HIS A 123 12.51 7.91 -8.64
N PRO A 124 13.63 8.65 -8.64
CA PRO A 124 14.29 9.06 -7.39
C PRO A 124 13.30 9.77 -6.46
N ILE A 125 13.05 9.19 -5.29
CA ILE A 125 12.16 9.76 -4.26
C ILE A 125 12.96 10.23 -3.05
N LYS A 126 12.42 11.22 -2.32
CA LYS A 126 13.05 11.78 -1.12
C LYS A 126 13.08 10.74 0.01
N LYS A 127 14.15 10.75 0.81
CA LYS A 127 14.30 9.88 1.99
C LYS A 127 13.18 10.05 3.02
N THR A 128 12.54 11.22 3.06
CA THR A 128 11.37 11.50 3.91
C THR A 128 10.18 10.60 3.58
N ALA A 129 10.11 10.02 2.37
CA ALA A 129 9.10 9.04 2.00
C ALA A 129 9.13 7.79 2.90
N ILE A 130 10.29 7.40 3.44
CA ILE A 130 10.40 6.28 4.39
C ILE A 130 9.54 6.56 5.63
N ILE A 131 9.59 7.79 6.16
CA ILE A 131 8.81 8.19 7.33
C ILE A 131 7.32 8.11 7.01
N PHE A 132 6.89 8.64 5.86
CA PHE A 132 5.49 8.56 5.45
C PHE A 132 5.01 7.12 5.23
N LEU A 133 5.84 6.25 4.64
CA LEU A 133 5.54 4.82 4.47
C LEU A 133 5.35 4.14 5.82
N THR A 134 6.29 4.32 6.75
CA THR A 134 6.19 3.76 8.11
C THR A 134 4.95 4.27 8.83
N MET A 135 4.72 5.58 8.81
CA MET A 135 3.57 6.19 9.47
C MET A 135 2.25 5.73 8.85
N GLY A 136 2.15 5.58 7.52
CA GLY A 136 0.94 5.09 6.87
C GLY A 136 0.61 3.64 7.21
N ILE A 137 1.61 2.78 7.37
CA ILE A 137 1.40 1.40 7.83
C ILE A 137 0.88 1.39 9.28
N LEU A 138 1.52 2.14 10.19
CA LEU A 138 1.07 2.24 11.58
C LEU A 138 -0.33 2.86 11.69
N PHE A 139 -0.60 3.87 10.87
CA PHE A 139 -1.88 4.55 10.86
C PHE A 139 -2.98 3.67 10.25
N ALA A 140 -2.67 2.79 9.30
CA ALA A 140 -3.64 1.81 8.81
C ALA A 140 -4.09 0.85 9.91
N ILE A 141 -3.18 0.41 10.79
CA ILE A 141 -3.50 -0.42 11.97
C ILE A 141 -4.42 0.37 12.91
N PHE A 142 -4.04 1.61 13.23
CA PHE A 142 -4.82 2.49 14.10
C PHE A 142 -6.24 2.74 13.55
N MET A 143 -6.36 3.12 12.28
CA MET A 143 -7.65 3.38 11.63
C MET A 143 -8.52 2.13 11.54
N SER A 144 -7.92 0.96 11.40
CA SER A 144 -8.66 -0.31 11.42
C SER A 144 -9.32 -0.55 12.77
N SER A 145 -8.58 -0.35 13.87
CA SER A 145 -9.13 -0.45 15.22
C SER A 145 -10.21 0.62 15.45
N PHE A 146 -9.92 1.87 15.08
CA PHE A 146 -10.89 2.98 15.20
C PHE A 146 -12.18 2.70 14.43
N THR A 147 -12.10 2.14 13.22
CA THR A 147 -13.29 1.84 12.41
C THR A 147 -14.23 0.87 13.11
N LEU A 148 -13.70 -0.06 13.91
CA LEU A 148 -14.52 -1.01 14.64
C LEU A 148 -15.37 -0.35 15.74
N ASP A 149 -14.87 0.73 16.34
CA ASP A 149 -15.60 1.44 17.39
C ASP A 149 -16.84 2.19 16.83
N TYR A 150 -16.81 2.60 15.57
CA TYR A 150 -17.90 3.36 14.92
C TYR A 150 -18.74 2.53 13.96
N ILE A 151 -18.15 1.50 13.35
CA ILE A 151 -18.80 0.56 12.44
C ILE A 151 -18.60 -0.83 13.05
N PRO A 152 -19.35 -1.15 14.13
CA PRO A 152 -19.22 -2.41 14.83
C PRO A 152 -19.52 -3.55 13.87
N GLY A 153 -18.58 -4.47 13.78
CA GLY A 153 -18.72 -5.67 12.96
C GLY A 153 -19.46 -6.80 13.68
N TYR A 154 -19.67 -7.91 12.99
CA TYR A 154 -20.11 -9.18 13.57
C TYR A 154 -19.11 -9.73 14.60
N GLY A 155 -19.35 -9.47 15.89
CA GLY A 155 -18.51 -9.99 16.97
C GLY A 155 -18.80 -9.44 18.36
N GLY A 156 -19.39 -8.24 18.49
CA GLY A 156 -19.76 -7.66 19.80
C GLY A 156 -18.57 -7.28 20.70
N THR A 157 -17.33 -7.59 20.30
CA THR A 157 -16.10 -7.33 21.03
C THR A 157 -15.33 -6.15 20.42
N SER A 158 -14.72 -5.34 21.29
CA SER A 158 -13.85 -4.22 20.92
C SER A 158 -12.40 -4.70 20.81
N GLY A 159 -11.87 -4.87 19.59
CA GLY A 159 -10.47 -5.25 19.42
C GLY A 159 -9.97 -5.31 17.97
N PHE A 160 -8.64 -5.22 17.83
CA PHE A 160 -7.96 -5.30 16.52
C PHE A 160 -8.20 -6.63 15.78
N VAL A 161 -8.38 -7.73 16.52
CA VAL A 161 -8.69 -9.03 15.93
C VAL A 161 -10.02 -8.99 15.17
N ASP A 162 -11.03 -8.31 15.72
CA ASP A 162 -12.31 -8.14 15.05
C ASP A 162 -12.23 -7.15 13.89
N ALA A 163 -11.38 -6.10 14.00
CA ALA A 163 -11.11 -5.21 12.87
C ALA A 163 -10.49 -5.97 11.70
N THR A 164 -9.56 -6.87 12.00
CA THR A 164 -8.92 -7.76 11.00
C THR A 164 -9.92 -8.74 10.41
N LYS A 165 -10.80 -9.31 11.24
CA LYS A 165 -11.91 -10.17 10.79
C LYS A 165 -12.82 -9.43 9.78
N MET A 166 -13.08 -8.14 9.99
CA MET A 166 -13.86 -7.30 9.07
C MET A 166 -13.10 -6.86 7.81
N GLY A 167 -11.79 -7.13 7.71
CA GLY A 167 -10.97 -6.74 6.56
C GLY A 167 -10.53 -5.28 6.54
N TYR A 168 -10.81 -4.52 7.61
CA TYR A 168 -10.47 -3.10 7.71
C TYR A 168 -8.97 -2.80 7.49
N PRO A 169 -8.02 -3.65 7.94
CA PRO A 169 -6.61 -3.44 7.61
C PRO A 169 -6.32 -3.38 6.11
N TYR A 170 -6.97 -4.23 5.31
CA TYR A 170 -6.77 -4.25 3.85
C TYR A 170 -7.36 -3.02 3.16
N PHE A 171 -8.51 -2.55 3.65
CA PHE A 171 -9.08 -1.28 3.21
C PHE A 171 -8.11 -0.13 3.50
N TRP A 172 -7.77 0.08 4.78
CA TRP A 172 -6.99 1.23 5.22
C TRP A 172 -5.56 1.23 4.69
N ILE A 173 -4.89 0.08 4.61
CA ILE A 173 -3.54 0.05 4.03
C ILE A 173 -3.56 0.47 2.56
N THR A 174 -4.59 0.07 1.80
CA THR A 174 -4.76 0.51 0.40
C THR A 174 -4.95 2.03 0.32
N ILE A 175 -5.79 2.59 1.20
CA ILE A 175 -6.01 4.05 1.28
C ILE A 175 -4.73 4.80 1.64
N MET A 176 -4.01 4.34 2.68
CA MET A 176 -2.77 4.98 3.13
C MET A 176 -1.70 4.94 2.07
N MET A 177 -1.52 3.80 1.41
CA MET A 177 -0.53 3.65 0.34
C MET A 177 -0.84 4.56 -0.85
N GLY A 178 -2.11 4.69 -1.25
CA GLY A 178 -2.49 5.67 -2.28
C GLY A 178 -2.31 7.13 -1.83
N GLY A 179 -2.60 7.45 -0.57
CA GLY A 179 -2.31 8.76 0.02
C GLY A 179 -0.82 9.10 -0.02
N ILE A 180 0.04 8.16 0.38
CA ILE A 180 1.50 8.32 0.34
C ILE A 180 1.98 8.48 -1.11
N GLY A 181 1.43 7.71 -2.05
CA GLY A 181 1.72 7.86 -3.48
C GLY A 181 1.42 9.28 -3.97
N ASN A 182 0.28 9.86 -3.57
CA ASN A 182 -0.09 11.24 -3.91
C ASN A 182 0.85 12.27 -3.27
N ILE A 183 1.16 12.14 -1.97
CA ILE A 183 2.10 13.04 -1.28
C ILE A 183 3.48 13.00 -1.95
N THR A 184 3.94 11.79 -2.27
CA THR A 184 5.23 11.58 -2.93
C THR A 184 5.23 12.22 -4.32
N ALA A 185 4.17 11.99 -5.13
CA ALA A 185 4.02 12.60 -6.45
C ALA A 185 4.00 14.15 -6.39
N GLN A 186 3.35 14.74 -5.39
CA GLN A 186 3.34 16.19 -5.20
C GLN A 186 4.73 16.72 -4.78
N SER A 187 5.43 15.99 -3.92
CA SER A 187 6.77 16.37 -3.45
C SER A 187 7.82 16.46 -4.56
N LEU A 188 7.60 15.74 -5.68
CA LEU A 188 8.45 15.78 -6.87
C LEU A 188 8.28 17.07 -7.68
N LEU A 189 7.08 17.66 -7.69
CA LEU A 189 6.78 18.91 -8.41
C LEU A 189 7.33 20.14 -7.69
N ILE A 190 7.45 20.06 -6.36
CA ILE A 190 7.93 21.17 -5.52
C ILE A 190 9.47 21.25 -5.51
N ASP A 191 10.17 20.22 -6.00
CA ASP A 191 11.63 20.19 -5.96
C ASP A 191 12.27 21.11 -7.03
N PRO A 192 12.98 22.18 -6.62
CA PRO A 192 13.59 23.13 -7.57
C PRO A 192 14.60 22.46 -8.52
N SER A 193 15.26 21.38 -8.07
CA SER A 193 16.23 20.65 -8.88
C SER A 193 15.60 19.87 -10.05
N ASN A 194 14.31 19.56 -9.96
CA ASN A 194 13.55 18.95 -11.06
C ASN A 194 13.00 20.00 -12.03
N VAL A 195 12.72 21.21 -11.54
CA VAL A 195 12.27 22.33 -12.38
C VAL A 195 13.38 22.79 -13.34
N SER A 196 14.63 22.85 -12.86
CA SER A 196 15.77 23.19 -13.73
C SER A 196 16.01 22.13 -14.82
N ARG A 197 15.84 20.84 -14.53
CA ARG A 197 15.93 19.76 -15.53
C ARG A 197 14.88 19.89 -16.62
N MET A 198 13.62 20.16 -16.26
CA MET A 198 12.54 20.33 -17.26
C MET A 198 12.83 21.47 -18.25
N ASN A 199 13.30 22.61 -17.77
CA ASN A 199 13.65 23.73 -18.65
C ASN A 199 14.83 23.43 -19.58
N THR A 200 15.73 22.52 -19.21
CA THR A 200 16.92 22.25 -20.03
C THR A 200 16.59 21.29 -21.17
N ASP A 201 15.79 20.26 -20.90
CA ASP A 201 15.38 19.28 -21.91
C ASP A 201 14.43 19.91 -22.94
N ASP A 202 13.49 20.76 -22.50
CA ASP A 202 12.55 21.43 -23.40
C ASP A 202 13.25 22.47 -24.32
N ILE A 203 14.45 22.95 -23.96
CA ILE A 203 15.29 23.82 -24.83
C ILE A 203 16.08 23.00 -25.86
N LEU A 204 16.43 21.75 -25.56
CA LEU A 204 17.22 20.89 -26.45
C LEU A 204 16.36 20.18 -27.50
N ASP A 205 15.06 20.03 -27.23
CA ASP A 205 14.09 19.41 -28.13
C ASP A 205 13.35 20.43 -29.05
N ALA A 206 13.64 21.74 -28.92
CA ALA A 206 13.06 22.83 -29.70
C ALA A 206 14.02 23.34 -30.80
#